data_AF-A0A2A3AFL7-F1
#
_entry.id   AF-A0A2A3AFL7-F1
#
_cell.length_a   1.000
_cell.length_b   1.000
_cell.length_c   1.000
_cell.angle_alpha   90.00
_cell.angle_beta   90.00
_cell.angle_gamma   90.00
#
_symmetry.space_group_name_H-M   'P 1'
#
loop_
_entity.id
_entity.type
_entity.pdbx_description
1 polymer ?
#
loop_
_entity_poly.entity_id
_entity_poly.type
_entity_poly.pdbx_seq_one_letter_code
_entity_poly.pdbx_strand_id
1 'polypeptide(L)'
;MPRRKTLPTALTTAAAVTALMLAGCSSSPTGEGANGSGSNEGKPSQAQSATVYDFPLNGMEPVGKGEQLTVVLPDDLKQAAGKEASSVVVESFTVSSHKLQTAEYCAVDISVEFVSDDAKKGLLNSYNKVENLSDLTDGQKIAHATLYRGEIATLDELDETNPEEGIYAADDGSQIVQVADCASSPQDDDADITLGFSYPGTRNSLGDSYEVYKDFVKANLAVMTDGSVSVASTDTGDWTRDSSGKWIKD
;
A
#
# COMPACT_ATOMS: atom_id res chain seq x y z
N MET A 1 41.09 16.53 41.97
CA MET A 1 42.00 15.36 42.03
C MET A 1 41.18 14.10 42.25
N PRO A 2 41.51 12.93 41.69
CA PRO A 2 41.98 12.64 40.34
C PRO A 2 41.09 11.63 39.58
N ARG A 3 41.35 11.60 38.26
CA ARG A 3 40.93 10.68 37.18
C ARG A 3 40.69 9.21 37.58
N ARG A 4 39.71 8.59 36.91
CA ARG A 4 39.90 7.24 36.35
C ARG A 4 39.56 7.24 34.86
N LYS A 5 40.62 7.07 34.06
CA LYS A 5 40.59 6.69 32.65
C LYS A 5 40.57 5.16 32.61
N THR A 6 39.75 4.57 31.74
CA THR A 6 39.96 3.22 31.23
C THR A 6 39.36 3.11 29.83
N LEU A 7 40.25 3.01 28.85
CA LEU A 7 40.06 2.42 27.51
C LEU A 7 41.04 1.22 27.46
N PRO A 8 41.04 0.37 26.42
CA PRO A 8 39.94 -0.36 25.79
C PRO A 8 40.25 -1.87 25.78
N THR A 9 39.26 -2.74 25.52
CA THR A 9 39.54 -4.14 25.19
C THR A 9 38.86 -4.48 23.88
N ALA A 10 39.65 -4.49 22.81
CA ALA A 10 39.28 -5.12 21.54
C ALA A 10 39.43 -6.63 21.70
N LEU A 11 38.38 -7.39 21.38
CA LEU A 11 38.48 -8.81 21.06
C LEU A 11 38.05 -8.98 19.61
N THR A 12 39.02 -9.26 18.76
CA THR A 12 38.86 -9.83 17.43
C THR A 12 38.55 -11.32 17.56
N THR A 13 37.37 -11.74 17.14
CA THR A 13 37.08 -13.14 16.84
C THR A 13 36.47 -13.24 15.45
N ALA A 14 37.28 -13.72 14.51
CA ALA A 14 36.85 -14.21 13.22
C ALA A 14 36.18 -15.58 13.41
N ALA A 15 34.99 -15.79 12.86
CA ALA A 15 34.40 -17.12 12.74
C ALA A 15 33.60 -17.25 11.43
N ALA A 16 34.21 -18.01 10.54
CA ALA A 16 33.66 -18.94 9.55
C ALA A 16 32.32 -18.63 8.87
N VAL A 17 32.43 -18.31 7.57
CA VAL A 17 31.40 -18.48 6.54
C VAL A 17 30.95 -19.94 6.49
N THR A 18 29.66 -20.19 6.69
CA THR A 18 29.01 -21.44 6.26
C THR A 18 27.83 -21.08 5.38
N ALA A 19 28.04 -21.12 4.07
CA ALA A 19 26.97 -21.02 3.08
C ALA A 19 26.21 -22.34 3.05
N LEU A 20 25.00 -22.36 3.62
CA LEU A 20 24.03 -23.44 3.38
C LEU A 20 23.37 -23.19 2.02
N MET A 21 23.85 -23.88 1.00
CA MET A 21 23.11 -24.05 -0.26
C MET A 21 22.01 -25.08 -0.01
N LEU A 22 20.78 -24.61 0.20
CA LEU A 22 19.58 -25.44 0.18
C LEU A 22 19.25 -25.78 -1.27
N ALA A 23 19.72 -26.94 -1.73
CA ALA A 23 19.15 -27.62 -2.88
C ALA A 23 17.84 -28.29 -2.43
N GLY A 24 16.70 -27.74 -2.88
CA GLY A 24 15.36 -28.24 -2.56
C GLY A 24 14.56 -28.56 -3.83
N CYS A 25 14.54 -29.85 -4.16
CA CYS A 25 13.57 -30.62 -4.94
C CYS A 25 12.68 -29.92 -5.99
N SER A 26 13.07 -30.01 -7.27
CA SER A 26 12.10 -30.10 -8.37
C SER A 26 11.90 -31.58 -8.74
N SER A 27 10.67 -32.07 -8.57
CA SER A 27 10.23 -33.36 -9.08
C SER A 27 9.50 -33.14 -10.40
N SER A 28 10.06 -33.62 -11.52
CA SER A 28 9.30 -33.85 -12.76
C SER A 28 9.79 -35.12 -13.45
N PRO A 29 8.87 -35.93 -14.01
CA PRO A 29 9.16 -37.25 -14.55
C PRO A 29 9.80 -37.21 -15.94
N THR A 30 10.48 -38.32 -16.24
CA THR A 30 11.16 -38.70 -17.47
C THR A 30 10.25 -38.65 -18.71
N GLY A 31 10.78 -38.07 -19.80
CA GLY A 31 10.24 -38.19 -21.14
C GLY A 31 11.26 -37.70 -22.19
N GLU A 32 11.88 -38.65 -22.91
CA GLU A 32 12.77 -38.41 -24.05
C GLU A 32 12.02 -37.84 -25.27
N GLY A 33 12.63 -36.89 -25.99
CA GLY A 33 12.12 -36.44 -27.30
C GLY A 33 12.78 -35.18 -27.91
N ALA A 34 13.89 -35.38 -28.61
CA ALA A 34 14.41 -34.68 -29.81
C ALA A 34 14.22 -33.15 -30.07
N ASN A 35 15.39 -32.50 -30.23
CA ASN A 35 15.78 -31.45 -31.21
C ASN A 35 14.80 -30.33 -31.62
N GLY A 36 15.21 -29.09 -31.35
CA GLY A 36 14.73 -27.89 -32.03
C GLY A 36 15.53 -26.65 -31.65
N SER A 37 16.44 -26.24 -32.52
CA SER A 37 17.19 -24.97 -32.45
C SER A 37 16.24 -23.77 -32.46
N GLY A 38 16.47 -22.81 -31.56
CA GLY A 38 15.69 -21.58 -31.49
C GLY A 38 16.35 -20.60 -30.53
N SER A 39 17.33 -19.85 -31.04
CA SER A 39 17.75 -18.59 -30.44
C SER A 39 16.57 -17.63 -30.43
N ASN A 40 16.19 -17.12 -29.26
CA ASN A 40 15.61 -15.79 -29.15
C ASN A 40 15.92 -15.20 -27.78
N GLU A 41 16.42 -13.98 -27.85
CA GLU A 41 16.73 -13.07 -26.77
C GLU A 41 15.47 -12.80 -25.93
N GLY A 42 15.64 -12.80 -24.61
CA GLY A 42 14.62 -12.43 -23.65
C GLY A 42 15.31 -12.11 -22.34
N LYS A 43 15.83 -10.88 -22.25
CA LYS A 43 16.26 -10.28 -20.98
C LYS A 43 15.12 -10.48 -19.98
N PRO A 44 15.33 -11.08 -18.80
CA PRO A 44 14.29 -11.11 -17.80
C PRO A 44 13.99 -9.66 -17.42
N SER A 45 12.77 -9.22 -17.69
CA SER A 45 12.20 -8.05 -17.01
C SER A 45 12.35 -8.33 -15.52
N GLN A 46 13.10 -7.48 -14.81
CA GLN A 46 13.08 -7.46 -13.35
C GLN A 46 11.65 -7.12 -12.96
N ALA A 47 10.82 -8.15 -12.74
CA ALA A 47 9.66 -8.01 -11.91
C ALA A 47 10.20 -7.56 -10.54
N GLN A 48 10.06 -6.27 -10.24
CA GLN A 48 10.27 -5.77 -8.90
C GLN A 48 9.37 -6.61 -7.99
N SER A 49 9.98 -7.36 -7.09
CA SER A 49 9.26 -8.17 -6.11
C SER A 49 8.52 -7.20 -5.18
N ALA A 50 7.20 -7.09 -5.33
CA ALA A 50 6.37 -6.34 -4.40
C ALA A 50 6.15 -7.18 -3.13
N THR A 51 6.31 -6.57 -1.96
CA THR A 51 5.96 -7.18 -0.68
C THR A 51 4.46 -7.04 -0.48
N VAL A 52 3.78 -8.15 -0.18
CA VAL A 52 2.31 -8.18 -0.03
C VAL A 52 1.94 -8.10 1.45
N TYR A 53 1.13 -7.10 1.82
CA TYR A 53 0.51 -6.94 3.13
C TYR A 53 -0.94 -7.42 3.13
N ASP A 54 -1.22 -8.41 3.97
CA ASP A 54 -2.50 -9.09 4.13
C ASP A 54 -2.98 -9.11 5.61
N PHE A 55 -2.75 -8.01 6.33
CA PHE A 55 -3.23 -7.82 7.71
C PHE A 55 -2.76 -8.92 8.69
N PRO A 56 -1.43 -9.17 8.79
CA PRO A 56 -0.89 -10.19 9.67
C PRO A 56 -1.05 -9.82 11.15
N LEU A 57 -1.10 -10.84 12.02
CA LEU A 57 -1.16 -10.67 13.48
C LEU A 57 0.11 -10.03 14.07
N ASN A 58 1.24 -10.19 13.40
CA ASN A 58 2.52 -9.60 13.79
C ASN A 58 2.88 -8.58 12.71
N GLY A 59 3.14 -7.34 13.11
CA GLY A 59 3.41 -6.23 12.19
C GLY A 59 4.43 -6.56 11.11
N MET A 60 4.34 -5.86 9.98
CA MET A 60 5.19 -6.07 8.82
C MET A 60 6.50 -5.26 8.95
N GLU A 61 7.61 -5.81 8.45
CA GLU A 61 8.85 -5.06 8.28
C GLU A 61 8.71 -4.03 7.15
N PRO A 62 9.20 -2.79 7.30
CA PRO A 62 9.10 -1.78 6.25
C PRO A 62 9.72 -2.24 4.94
N VAL A 63 9.08 -1.89 3.82
CA VAL A 63 9.72 -2.01 2.51
C VAL A 63 10.70 -0.87 2.32
N GLY A 64 11.83 -1.18 1.70
CA GLY A 64 12.91 -0.22 1.48
C GLY A 64 12.57 0.83 0.41
N LYS A 65 13.42 1.85 0.31
CA LYS A 65 13.30 2.90 -0.71
C LYS A 65 13.26 2.32 -2.12
N GLY A 66 12.25 2.70 -2.90
CA GLY A 66 12.06 2.25 -4.27
C GLY A 66 11.57 0.80 -4.41
N GLU A 67 11.28 0.14 -3.29
CA GLU A 67 10.52 -1.10 -3.25
C GLU A 67 9.03 -0.81 -3.23
N GLN A 68 8.22 -1.81 -3.60
CA GLN A 68 6.77 -1.70 -3.66
C GLN A 68 6.13 -2.50 -2.53
N LEU A 69 5.13 -1.89 -1.91
CA LEU A 69 4.23 -2.51 -0.96
C LEU A 69 2.86 -2.68 -1.63
N THR A 70 2.40 -3.92 -1.77
CA THR A 70 1.04 -4.22 -2.22
C THR A 70 0.16 -4.50 -1.00
N VAL A 71 -0.85 -3.68 -0.76
CA VAL A 71 -1.83 -3.89 0.32
C VAL A 71 -3.05 -4.59 -0.28
N VAL A 72 -3.42 -5.74 0.28
CA VAL A 72 -4.58 -6.55 -0.18
C VAL A 72 -5.52 -6.87 0.98
N LEU A 73 -6.81 -6.98 0.68
CA LEU A 73 -7.77 -7.48 1.65
C LEU A 73 -7.57 -9.00 1.84
N PRO A 74 -7.46 -9.51 3.08
CA PRO A 74 -7.15 -10.92 3.31
C PRO A 74 -8.27 -11.85 2.81
N ASP A 75 -7.92 -12.95 2.14
CA ASP A 75 -8.91 -13.90 1.61
C ASP A 75 -9.77 -14.56 2.69
N ASP A 76 -9.20 -14.79 3.88
CA ASP A 76 -9.92 -15.33 5.02
C ASP A 76 -10.90 -14.31 5.62
N LEU A 77 -10.57 -13.01 5.57
CA LEU A 77 -11.50 -11.93 5.90
C LEU A 77 -12.62 -11.82 4.86
N LYS A 78 -12.27 -11.85 3.57
CA LYS A 78 -13.25 -11.87 2.46
C LYS A 78 -14.26 -13.02 2.65
N GLN A 79 -13.78 -14.21 3.01
CA GLN A 79 -14.62 -15.38 3.28
C GLN A 79 -15.49 -15.23 4.53
N ALA A 80 -14.92 -14.72 5.63
CA ALA A 80 -15.65 -14.55 6.89
C ALA A 80 -16.75 -13.48 6.78
N ALA A 81 -16.45 -12.36 6.12
CA ALA A 81 -17.38 -11.25 5.93
C ALA A 81 -18.41 -11.47 4.82
N GLY A 82 -18.14 -12.40 3.91
CA GLY A 82 -19.08 -12.85 2.90
C GLY A 82 -19.63 -11.69 2.07
N LYS A 83 -20.93 -11.38 2.23
CA LYS A 83 -21.60 -10.35 1.42
C LYS A 83 -21.04 -8.94 1.62
N GLU A 84 -20.58 -8.62 2.83
CA GLU A 84 -20.00 -7.31 3.14
C GLU A 84 -18.72 -7.09 2.32
N ALA A 85 -17.77 -8.02 2.41
CA ALA A 85 -16.54 -7.97 1.62
C ALA A 85 -16.76 -8.11 0.10
N SER A 86 -17.79 -8.85 -0.33
CA SER A 86 -18.09 -9.00 -1.77
C SER A 86 -18.53 -7.70 -2.45
N SER A 87 -18.87 -6.66 -1.68
CA SER A 87 -19.25 -5.36 -2.20
C SER A 87 -18.05 -4.41 -2.38
N VAL A 88 -16.87 -4.79 -1.88
CA VAL A 88 -15.64 -4.00 -2.02
C VAL A 88 -15.26 -3.91 -3.50
N VAL A 89 -14.90 -2.70 -3.95
CA VAL A 89 -14.59 -2.43 -5.36
C VAL A 89 -13.09 -2.40 -5.65
N VAL A 90 -12.26 -2.27 -4.62
CA VAL A 90 -10.79 -2.27 -4.71
C VAL A 90 -10.26 -3.67 -4.40
N GLU A 91 -9.43 -4.22 -5.28
CA GLU A 91 -8.74 -5.48 -5.07
C GLU A 91 -7.43 -5.28 -4.30
N SER A 92 -6.63 -4.30 -4.73
CA SER A 92 -5.32 -4.03 -4.14
C SER A 92 -4.93 -2.56 -4.28
N PHE A 93 -3.97 -2.16 -3.43
CA PHE A 93 -3.19 -0.94 -3.61
C PHE A 93 -1.73 -1.32 -3.81
N THR A 94 -1.06 -0.71 -4.78
CA THR A 94 0.40 -0.76 -4.86
C THR A 94 0.95 0.61 -4.47
N VAL A 95 1.88 0.61 -3.52
CA VAL A 95 2.47 1.82 -2.95
C VAL A 95 3.97 1.77 -3.06
N SER A 96 4.59 2.90 -3.41
CA SER A 96 6.04 3.09 -3.33
C SER A 96 6.37 4.52 -2.92
N SER A 97 7.53 4.72 -2.31
CA SER A 97 8.02 6.07 -1.99
C SER A 97 8.17 6.92 -3.25
N HIS A 98 7.59 8.12 -3.22
CA HIS A 98 7.77 9.14 -4.23
C HIS A 98 8.87 10.11 -3.78
N LYS A 99 9.85 10.35 -4.64
CA LYS A 99 11.00 11.20 -4.29
C LYS A 99 10.70 12.67 -4.59
N LEU A 100 10.53 13.47 -3.55
CA LEU A 100 10.47 14.93 -3.64
C LEU A 100 11.88 15.55 -3.73
N GLN A 101 11.95 16.82 -4.14
CA GLN A 101 13.21 17.58 -4.18
C GLN A 101 13.52 18.29 -2.85
N THR A 102 12.55 18.31 -1.93
CA THR A 102 12.70 18.71 -0.54
C THR A 102 12.78 17.50 0.40
N ALA A 103 13.21 17.72 1.64
CA ALA A 103 13.17 16.74 2.73
C ALA A 103 12.15 17.13 3.81
N GLU A 104 11.36 18.18 3.58
CA GLU A 104 10.32 18.68 4.49
C GLU A 104 9.16 17.70 4.60
N TYR A 105 8.72 17.17 3.46
CA TYR A 105 7.62 16.22 3.37
C TYR A 105 8.08 14.87 2.82
N CYS A 106 7.23 13.88 3.02
CA CYS A 106 7.32 12.58 2.40
C CYS A 106 6.18 12.43 1.39
N ALA A 107 6.40 11.61 0.37
CA ALA A 107 5.36 11.31 -0.60
C ALA A 107 5.38 9.84 -0.99
N VAL A 108 4.25 9.37 -1.50
CA VAL A 108 4.10 8.03 -2.07
C VAL A 108 3.34 8.10 -3.38
N ASP A 109 3.75 7.25 -4.31
CA ASP A 109 2.95 6.89 -5.47
C ASP A 109 2.01 5.75 -5.07
N ILE A 110 0.73 5.89 -5.42
CA ILE A 110 -0.35 4.96 -5.12
C ILE A 110 -1.01 4.57 -6.45
N SER A 111 -1.09 3.26 -6.69
CA SER A 111 -1.88 2.68 -7.78
C SER A 111 -3.02 1.84 -7.20
N VAL A 112 -4.23 2.05 -7.71
CA VAL A 112 -5.44 1.35 -7.26
C VAL A 112 -5.81 0.29 -8.29
N GLU A 113 -5.87 -0.96 -7.87
CA GLU A 113 -6.41 -2.05 -8.68
C GLU A 113 -7.86 -2.31 -8.28
N PHE A 114 -8.77 -2.28 -9.25
CA PHE A 114 -10.18 -2.57 -9.03
C PHE A 114 -10.47 -4.04 -9.25
N VAL A 115 -11.45 -4.59 -8.52
CA VAL A 115 -11.89 -5.99 -8.68
C VAL A 115 -12.38 -6.30 -10.10
N SER A 116 -12.86 -5.28 -10.82
CA SER A 116 -13.19 -5.33 -12.25
C SER A 116 -13.36 -3.92 -12.84
N ASP A 117 -13.30 -3.83 -14.17
CA ASP A 117 -13.64 -2.59 -14.90
C ASP A 117 -15.07 -2.10 -14.61
N ASP A 118 -16.01 -3.03 -14.41
CA ASP A 118 -17.40 -2.68 -14.10
C ASP A 118 -17.53 -2.12 -12.67
N ALA A 119 -16.72 -2.60 -11.72
CA ALA A 119 -16.63 -2.00 -10.39
C ALA A 119 -16.07 -0.57 -10.45
N LYS A 120 -14.99 -0.35 -11.22
CA LYS A 120 -14.44 1.00 -11.48
C LYS A 120 -15.50 1.93 -12.10
N LYS A 121 -16.18 1.49 -13.17
CA LYS A 121 -17.26 2.26 -13.81
C LYS A 121 -18.40 2.54 -12.84
N GLY A 122 -18.79 1.56 -12.02
CA GLY A 122 -19.81 1.72 -11.00
C GLY A 122 -19.47 2.84 -10.01
N LEU A 123 -18.20 2.90 -9.59
CA LEU A 123 -17.68 3.97 -8.74
C LEU A 123 -17.75 5.34 -9.41
N LEU A 124 -17.15 5.48 -10.59
CA LEU A 124 -17.15 6.75 -11.33
C LEU A 124 -18.58 7.26 -11.60
N ASN A 125 -19.48 6.35 -12.01
CA ASN A 125 -20.88 6.68 -12.26
C ASN A 125 -21.63 7.12 -11.01
N SER A 126 -21.21 6.69 -9.82
CA SER A 126 -21.86 7.08 -8.58
C SER A 126 -21.42 8.49 -8.17
N TYR A 127 -20.16 8.85 -8.38
CA TYR A 127 -19.67 10.23 -8.21
C TYR A 127 -20.27 11.21 -9.23
N ASN A 128 -20.48 10.78 -10.47
CA ASN A 128 -21.14 11.60 -11.50
C ASN A 128 -22.58 12.02 -11.16
N LYS A 129 -23.22 11.38 -10.17
CA LYS A 129 -24.57 11.71 -9.71
C LYS A 129 -24.59 12.75 -8.59
N VAL A 130 -23.43 13.14 -8.07
CA VAL A 130 -23.29 14.14 -7.01
C VAL A 130 -22.92 15.47 -7.66
N GLU A 131 -23.79 16.48 -7.51
CA GLU A 131 -23.71 17.77 -8.21
C GLU A 131 -22.36 18.49 -8.02
N ASN A 132 -21.72 18.35 -6.86
CA ASN A 132 -20.44 18.99 -6.57
C ASN A 132 -19.20 18.13 -6.89
N LEU A 133 -19.40 16.88 -7.33
CA LEU A 133 -18.31 15.94 -7.63
C LEU A 133 -18.34 15.45 -9.08
N SER A 134 -19.35 15.85 -9.87
CA SER A 134 -19.49 15.42 -11.26
C SER A 134 -18.36 15.92 -12.16
N ASP A 135 -17.87 17.13 -11.88
CA ASP A 135 -16.90 17.84 -12.72
C ASP A 135 -15.45 17.43 -12.41
N LEU A 136 -15.24 16.64 -11.36
CA LEU A 136 -13.94 16.07 -11.03
C LEU A 136 -13.46 15.11 -12.11
N THR A 137 -12.14 15.00 -12.26
CA THR A 137 -11.53 13.99 -13.12
C THR A 137 -11.76 12.58 -12.55
N ASP A 138 -11.55 11.54 -13.36
CA ASP A 138 -11.70 10.16 -12.88
C ASP A 138 -10.69 9.87 -11.77
N GLY A 139 -9.46 10.38 -11.87
CA GLY A 139 -8.45 10.26 -10.83
C GLY A 139 -8.85 10.90 -9.51
N GLN A 140 -9.41 12.11 -9.55
CA GLN A 140 -9.90 12.78 -8.34
C GLN A 140 -11.06 12.01 -7.70
N LYS A 141 -11.99 11.46 -8.50
CA LYS A 141 -13.08 10.61 -8.01
C LYS A 141 -12.57 9.32 -7.36
N ILE A 142 -11.54 8.71 -7.93
CA ILE A 142 -10.88 7.53 -7.36
C ILE A 142 -10.22 7.90 -6.04
N ALA A 143 -9.44 8.97 -6.00
CA ALA A 143 -8.80 9.48 -4.77
C ALA A 143 -9.83 9.74 -3.66
N HIS A 144 -10.95 10.43 -3.96
CA HIS A 144 -12.03 10.65 -3.00
C HIS A 144 -12.61 9.34 -2.44
N ALA A 145 -12.65 8.28 -3.24
CA ALA A 145 -13.23 7.01 -2.83
C ALA A 145 -12.29 6.14 -2.01
N THR A 146 -10.97 6.32 -2.14
CA THR A 146 -9.97 5.40 -1.61
C THR A 146 -8.98 6.02 -0.63
N LEU A 147 -8.92 7.35 -0.54
CA LEU A 147 -8.02 8.13 0.32
C LEU A 147 -8.83 9.10 1.20
N TYR A 148 -8.33 9.43 2.40
CA TYR A 148 -9.13 10.06 3.47
C TYR A 148 -8.68 11.44 3.92
N ARG A 149 -7.41 11.77 3.67
CA ARG A 149 -6.77 12.95 4.25
C ARG A 149 -6.03 13.69 3.15
N GLY A 150 -6.20 15.00 3.13
CA GLY A 150 -5.60 15.90 2.14
C GLY A 150 -6.63 16.47 1.18
N GLU A 151 -6.35 17.67 0.70
CA GLU A 151 -7.07 18.26 -0.43
C GLU A 151 -6.69 17.51 -1.70
N ILE A 152 -7.65 17.35 -2.62
CA ILE A 152 -7.47 16.58 -3.86
C ILE A 152 -7.29 17.56 -5.03
N ALA A 153 -6.13 17.50 -5.65
CA ALA A 153 -5.64 18.30 -6.75
C ALA A 153 -5.35 17.40 -7.98
N THR A 154 -5.12 18.02 -9.14
CA THR A 154 -4.64 17.27 -10.32
C THR A 154 -3.12 17.06 -10.25
N LEU A 155 -2.61 16.02 -10.88
CA LEU A 155 -1.19 15.66 -10.77
C LEU A 155 -0.23 16.74 -11.30
N ASP A 156 -0.66 17.54 -12.28
CA ASP A 156 0.11 18.67 -12.81
C ASP A 156 0.25 19.85 -11.84
N GLU A 157 -0.56 19.88 -10.78
CA GLU A 157 -0.46 20.88 -9.71
C GLU A 157 0.61 20.53 -8.65
N LEU A 158 1.19 19.33 -8.69
CA LEU A 158 2.27 18.93 -7.78
C LEU A 158 3.58 19.67 -8.11
N ASP A 159 4.02 20.55 -7.21
CA ASP A 159 5.35 21.16 -7.24
C ASP A 159 6.33 20.34 -6.39
N GLU A 160 7.15 19.48 -6.99
CA GLU A 160 8.13 18.67 -6.26
C GLU A 160 9.21 19.49 -5.52
N THR A 161 9.41 20.76 -5.88
CA THR A 161 10.42 21.66 -5.30
C THR A 161 9.92 22.42 -4.09
N ASN A 162 8.61 22.68 -4.06
CA ASN A 162 7.90 23.30 -2.94
C ASN A 162 6.54 22.62 -2.78
N PRO A 163 6.51 21.34 -2.38
CA PRO A 163 5.28 20.57 -2.32
C PRO A 163 4.42 21.03 -1.15
N GLU A 164 3.11 20.99 -1.36
CA GLU A 164 2.11 21.16 -0.32
C GLU A 164 1.54 19.78 0.05
N GLU A 165 1.05 19.64 1.28
CA GLU A 165 0.35 18.42 1.68
C GLU A 165 -0.95 18.27 0.89
N GLY A 166 -1.22 17.05 0.42
CA GLY A 166 -2.39 16.81 -0.42
C GLY A 166 -2.29 15.55 -1.25
N ILE A 167 -3.34 15.32 -2.03
CA ILE A 167 -3.46 14.20 -2.95
C ILE A 167 -3.50 14.75 -4.37
N TYR A 168 -2.59 14.29 -5.21
CA TYR A 168 -2.40 14.73 -6.58
C TYR A 168 -2.67 13.57 -7.52
N ALA A 169 -3.75 13.63 -8.28
CA ALA A 169 -4.19 12.51 -9.13
C ALA A 169 -4.13 12.86 -10.62
N ALA A 170 -3.57 11.95 -11.42
CA ALA A 170 -3.68 12.05 -12.88
C ALA A 170 -5.15 11.92 -13.30
N ASP A 171 -5.58 12.61 -14.35
CA ASP A 171 -7.00 12.69 -14.75
C ASP A 171 -7.70 11.34 -14.89
N ASP A 172 -7.00 10.29 -15.33
CA ASP A 172 -7.51 8.93 -15.54
C ASP A 172 -7.39 8.01 -14.31
N GLY A 173 -6.73 8.49 -13.25
CA GLY A 173 -6.40 7.78 -12.03
C GLY A 173 -5.30 6.72 -12.19
N SER A 174 -4.50 6.78 -13.26
CA SER A 174 -3.37 5.87 -13.48
C SER A 174 -2.24 6.07 -12.47
N GLN A 175 -2.14 7.28 -11.93
CA GLN A 175 -1.18 7.64 -10.89
C GLN A 175 -1.85 8.57 -9.88
N ILE A 176 -1.62 8.30 -8.61
CA ILE A 176 -1.99 9.18 -7.50
C ILE A 176 -0.75 9.35 -6.64
N VAL A 177 -0.37 10.59 -6.35
CA VAL A 177 0.70 10.93 -5.42
C VAL A 177 0.06 11.53 -4.18
N GLN A 178 0.41 11.03 -3.00
CA GLN A 178 0.02 11.69 -1.76
C GLN A 178 1.25 12.24 -1.06
N VAL A 179 1.21 13.53 -0.74
CA VAL A 179 2.23 14.27 0.02
C VAL A 179 1.70 14.48 1.44
N ALA A 180 2.55 14.20 2.43
CA ALA A 180 2.24 14.33 3.84
C ALA A 180 3.52 14.53 4.67
N ASP A 181 3.35 14.89 5.94
CA ASP A 181 4.41 14.80 6.94
C ASP A 181 5.09 13.42 6.96
N CYS A 182 6.41 13.44 7.16
CA CYS A 182 7.19 12.22 7.28
C CYS A 182 6.95 11.55 8.64
N ALA A 183 6.73 10.24 8.61
CA ALA A 183 6.62 9.41 9.80
C ALA A 183 7.92 9.39 10.61
N SER A 184 7.77 9.44 11.94
CA SER A 184 8.88 9.36 12.90
C SER A 184 9.36 7.93 13.14
N SER A 185 8.52 6.93 12.85
CA SER A 185 8.82 5.50 12.95
C SER A 185 7.91 4.66 12.03
N PRO A 186 8.21 3.38 11.79
CA PRO A 186 7.34 2.51 11.01
C PRO A 186 5.96 2.21 11.63
N GLN A 187 5.81 2.45 12.94
CA GLN A 187 4.56 2.25 13.67
C GLN A 187 3.87 3.57 13.98
N ASP A 188 4.29 4.66 13.32
CA ASP A 188 3.67 5.97 13.45
C ASP A 188 2.28 5.93 12.81
N ASP A 189 1.26 5.73 13.65
CA ASP A 189 -0.13 5.56 13.26
C ASP A 189 -0.91 6.88 13.20
N ASP A 190 -0.26 7.99 13.53
CA ASP A 190 -0.76 9.34 13.26
C ASP A 190 -0.82 9.63 11.74
N ALA A 191 -0.20 8.75 10.94
CA ALA A 191 -0.30 8.57 9.49
C ALA A 191 -1.36 9.42 8.78
N ASP A 192 -0.88 10.38 8.00
CA ASP A 192 -1.73 11.18 7.11
C ASP A 192 -2.10 10.45 5.81
N ILE A 193 -1.56 9.25 5.58
CA ILE A 193 -1.81 8.45 4.39
C ILE A 193 -2.63 7.22 4.78
N THR A 194 -3.92 7.25 4.49
CA THR A 194 -4.87 6.16 4.76
C THR A 194 -5.43 5.60 3.46
N LEU A 195 -5.30 4.29 3.25
CA LEU A 195 -5.87 3.55 2.13
C LEU A 195 -7.20 2.89 2.56
N GLY A 196 -8.22 2.98 1.71
CA GLY A 196 -9.57 2.48 1.98
C GLY A 196 -10.04 1.40 1.02
N PHE A 197 -10.32 0.20 1.54
CA PHE A 197 -11.04 -0.83 0.80
C PHE A 197 -12.53 -0.51 0.80
N SER A 198 -12.96 0.25 -0.20
CA SER A 198 -14.28 0.86 -0.23
C SER A 198 -15.34 0.03 -0.94
N TYR A 199 -16.60 0.17 -0.53
CA TYR A 199 -17.80 -0.39 -1.18
C TYR A 199 -18.91 0.67 -1.30
N PRO A 200 -19.87 0.53 -2.23
CA PRO A 200 -20.92 1.53 -2.41
C PRO A 200 -21.76 1.75 -1.15
N GLY A 201 -21.94 3.01 -0.74
CA GLY A 201 -22.74 3.38 0.43
C GLY A 201 -22.38 4.76 0.96
N THR A 202 -23.24 5.38 1.76
CA THR A 202 -22.99 6.73 2.29
C THR A 202 -22.26 6.73 3.63
N ARG A 203 -21.08 7.33 3.76
CA ARG A 203 -20.44 7.54 5.07
C ARG A 203 -21.32 8.46 5.94
N ASN A 204 -21.58 8.04 7.19
CA ASN A 204 -22.38 8.80 8.14
C ASN A 204 -21.47 9.56 9.11
N SER A 205 -20.59 10.45 8.66
CA SER A 205 -19.96 11.39 9.58
C SER A 205 -19.40 12.62 8.88
N LEU A 206 -19.64 13.77 9.52
CA LEU A 206 -19.17 15.13 9.20
C LEU A 206 -20.02 15.90 8.18
N GLY A 207 -21.07 16.53 8.71
CA GLY A 207 -21.51 17.86 8.25
C GLY A 207 -22.39 17.91 7.02
N ASP A 208 -21.95 17.35 5.90
CA ASP A 208 -22.65 17.42 4.61
C ASP A 208 -22.39 16.11 3.84
N SER A 209 -23.35 15.19 3.93
CA SER A 209 -23.26 13.81 3.45
C SER A 209 -23.26 13.73 1.91
N TYR A 210 -22.09 13.87 1.29
CA TYR A 210 -21.87 13.65 -0.15
C TYR A 210 -20.97 12.46 -0.45
N GLU A 211 -20.60 11.67 0.55
CA GLU A 211 -19.75 10.51 0.34
C GLU A 211 -20.54 9.35 -0.24
N VAL A 212 -20.06 8.85 -1.37
CA VAL A 212 -20.72 7.85 -2.22
C VAL A 212 -20.29 6.42 -1.87
N TYR A 213 -19.21 6.29 -1.11
CA TYR A 213 -18.59 5.05 -0.70
C TYR A 213 -18.39 4.98 0.82
N LYS A 214 -18.48 3.75 1.34
CA LYS A 214 -18.15 3.38 2.73
C LYS A 214 -16.93 2.49 2.72
N ASP A 215 -16.25 2.49 3.85
CA ASP A 215 -15.01 1.76 4.03
C ASP A 215 -15.32 0.42 4.69
N PHE A 216 -14.81 -0.66 4.10
CA PHE A 216 -14.85 -1.97 4.74
C PHE A 216 -13.69 -2.10 5.72
N VAL A 217 -12.48 -1.78 5.25
CA VAL A 217 -11.22 -1.86 5.99
C VAL A 217 -10.31 -0.73 5.55
N LYS A 218 -9.50 -0.20 6.47
CA LYS A 218 -8.47 0.80 6.19
C LYS A 218 -7.08 0.31 6.57
N ALA A 219 -6.07 0.78 5.84
CA ALA A 219 -4.66 0.63 6.17
C ALA A 219 -4.00 2.00 6.26
N ASN A 220 -3.37 2.31 7.38
CA ASN A 220 -2.64 3.55 7.61
C ASN A 220 -1.15 3.33 7.32
N LEU A 221 -0.58 4.17 6.46
CA LEU A 221 0.80 4.03 6.02
C LEU A 221 1.72 4.99 6.80
N ALA A 222 2.88 4.48 7.20
CA ALA A 222 3.99 5.29 7.64
C ALA A 222 5.04 5.39 6.53
N VAL A 223 5.43 6.62 6.18
CA VAL A 223 6.44 6.91 5.15
C VAL A 223 7.57 7.69 5.79
N MET A 224 8.78 7.11 5.81
CA MET A 224 9.92 7.70 6.52
C MET A 224 10.80 8.54 5.59
N THR A 225 11.60 9.44 6.17
CA THR A 225 12.50 10.35 5.42
C THR A 225 13.53 9.64 4.53
N ASP A 226 13.85 8.38 4.82
CA ASP A 226 14.76 7.57 4.01
C ASP A 226 14.06 6.95 2.77
N GLY A 227 12.74 7.10 2.67
CA GLY A 227 11.89 6.56 1.61
C GLY A 227 11.38 5.15 1.89
N SER A 228 11.54 4.61 3.08
CA SER A 228 10.88 3.34 3.43
C SER A 228 9.40 3.56 3.76
N VAL A 229 8.60 2.53 3.47
CA VAL A 229 7.13 2.55 3.61
C VAL A 229 6.69 1.32 4.42
N SER A 230 5.70 1.49 5.29
CA SER A 230 5.11 0.40 6.07
C SER A 230 3.64 0.65 6.34
N VAL A 231 2.91 -0.41 6.71
CA VAL A 231 1.56 -0.26 7.28
C VAL A 231 1.71 -0.14 8.80
N ALA A 232 1.45 1.06 9.33
CA ALA A 232 1.58 1.36 10.76
C ALA A 232 0.43 0.76 11.57
N SER A 233 -0.78 0.85 11.05
CA SER A 233 -1.99 0.31 11.68
C SER A 233 -3.06 -0.05 10.66
N THR A 234 -4.03 -0.84 11.09
CA THR A 234 -5.20 -1.21 10.29
C THR A 234 -6.46 -1.03 11.11
N ASP A 235 -7.52 -0.59 10.45
CA ASP A 235 -8.86 -0.52 11.01
C ASP A 235 -9.74 -1.46 10.21
N THR A 236 -10.09 -2.58 10.84
CA THR A 236 -10.87 -3.66 10.24
C THR A 236 -12.37 -3.54 10.54
N GLY A 237 -12.82 -2.38 11.04
CA GLY A 237 -14.20 -2.14 11.42
C GLY A 237 -14.67 -3.10 12.51
N ASP A 238 -15.80 -3.76 12.29
CA ASP A 238 -16.39 -4.73 13.22
C ASP A 238 -15.70 -6.11 13.17
N TRP A 239 -14.55 -6.25 12.52
CA TRP A 239 -13.88 -7.54 12.35
C TRP A 239 -12.59 -7.62 13.16
N THR A 240 -12.42 -8.71 13.90
CA THR A 240 -11.18 -9.01 14.64
C THR A 240 -10.78 -10.47 14.47
N ARG A 241 -9.53 -10.81 14.78
CA ARG A 241 -9.06 -12.19 14.81
C ARG A 241 -9.21 -12.75 16.24
N ASP A 242 -9.84 -13.90 16.38
CA ASP A 242 -9.91 -14.61 17.66
C ASP A 242 -8.54 -15.23 18.06
N SER A 243 -8.49 -15.90 19.22
CA SER A 243 -7.25 -16.54 19.70
C SER A 243 -6.70 -17.66 18.80
N SER A 244 -7.51 -18.16 17.84
CA SER A 244 -7.08 -19.13 16.84
C SER A 244 -6.61 -18.47 15.54
N GLY A 245 -6.66 -17.14 15.47
CA GLY A 245 -6.34 -16.35 14.29
C GLY A 245 -7.48 -16.23 13.29
N LYS A 246 -8.70 -16.68 13.62
CA LYS A 246 -9.84 -16.65 12.70
C LYS A 246 -10.58 -15.32 12.80
N TRP A 247 -10.96 -14.74 11.67
CA TRP A 247 -11.83 -13.58 11.63
C TRP A 247 -13.21 -13.88 12.21
N ILE A 248 -13.62 -13.04 13.16
CA ILE A 248 -14.93 -13.01 13.79
C ILE A 248 -15.45 -11.57 13.77
N LYS A 249 -16.77 -11.42 13.86
CA LYS A 249 -17.40 -10.11 14.01
C LYS A 249 -17.47 -9.78 15.51
N ASP A 250 -16.93 -8.62 15.89
CA ASP A 250 -16.94 -8.07 17.26
C ASP A 250 -18.32 -7.57 17.70
#